data_AF-A0A2V7TSJ0-F1
#
_entry.id   AF-A0A2V7TSJ0-F1
#
_cell.length_a   1.000
_cell.length_b   1.000
_cell.length_c   1.000
_cell.angle_alpha   90.00
_cell.angle_beta   90.00
_cell.angle_gamma   90.00
#
_symmetry.space_group_name_H-M   'P 1'
#
loop_
_entity.id
_entity.type
_entity.pdbx_description
1 polymer ?
#
loop_
_entity_poly.entity_id
_entity_poly.type
_entity_poly.pdbx_seq_one_letter_code
_entity_poly.pdbx_strand_id
1 'polypeptide(L)'
;MLRRAILACSLLLLALGRPFSVMSDAREAGPLRFRIRFGPEQSREALDGRLLLLVSNDASKEPRFQITNGPTTQLVFGIDVDGLKPGASAVIDASVLGYPVDSIRDIPAGSYVVQGLLHRYETFHRADGRTVKLPMDRGEGQQWNRAPGNLYSPPRTVAIDPAKTGAVEIILDKLVPPIPDPPATKYVRHEKIQSERLTKFWGRPFFLGAHVLLPEGYDQHPQARYPLVIFHGHFPQNVDSFRETPPDPDLKCEYSDRFRLDCYNRIQQEQAYQFYKDWTSPGYPRTIAIEIQHANPYY
;
A
#
# COMPACT_ATOMS: atom_id res chain seq x y z
N MET A 1 -62.88 -34.11 54.16
CA MET A 1 -63.43 -34.93 53.06
C MET A 1 -62.85 -34.41 51.74
N LEU A 2 -62.25 -35.32 50.96
CA LEU A 2 -61.73 -35.26 49.57
C LEU A 2 -61.25 -33.89 49.02
N ARG A 3 -59.94 -33.67 48.87
CA ARG A 3 -59.07 -34.02 47.71
C ARG A 3 -59.39 -33.27 46.41
N ARG A 4 -58.48 -32.38 45.99
CA ARG A 4 -57.88 -32.31 44.62
C ARG A 4 -56.76 -31.25 44.61
N ALA A 5 -55.51 -31.71 44.75
CA ALA A 5 -54.31 -30.93 44.44
C ALA A 5 -53.87 -31.30 43.02
N ILE A 6 -53.74 -30.30 42.16
CA ILE A 6 -53.27 -30.46 40.78
C ILE A 6 -51.74 -30.39 40.80
N LEU A 7 -51.09 -31.50 40.49
CA LEU A 7 -49.65 -31.59 40.25
C LEU A 7 -49.37 -31.00 38.86
N ALA A 8 -48.67 -29.86 38.80
CA ALA A 8 -48.10 -29.34 37.55
C ALA A 8 -46.73 -30.00 37.34
N CYS A 9 -46.62 -30.82 36.30
CA CYS A 9 -45.39 -31.49 35.89
C CYS A 9 -44.65 -30.57 34.91
N SER A 10 -43.59 -29.90 35.38
CA SER A 10 -42.71 -29.09 34.53
C SER A 10 -41.73 -30.00 33.79
N LEU A 11 -41.97 -30.24 32.51
CA LEU A 11 -41.00 -30.92 31.63
C LEU A 11 -39.77 -30.02 31.42
N LEU A 12 -38.61 -30.51 31.85
CA LEU A 12 -37.30 -29.99 31.47
C LEU A 12 -37.02 -30.42 30.01
N LEU A 13 -37.12 -29.51 29.05
CA LEU A 13 -36.61 -29.74 27.70
C LEU A 13 -35.08 -29.60 27.72
N LEU A 14 -34.37 -30.74 27.67
CA LEU A 14 -32.96 -30.77 27.30
C LEU A 14 -32.84 -30.32 25.83
N ALA A 15 -32.30 -29.12 25.61
CA ALA A 15 -31.86 -28.69 24.30
C ALA A 15 -30.61 -29.48 23.92
N LEU A 16 -30.74 -30.50 23.07
CA LEU A 16 -29.61 -31.16 22.44
C LEU A 16 -28.87 -30.13 21.59
N GLY A 17 -27.64 -29.81 21.99
CA GLY A 17 -26.71 -29.00 21.20
C GLY A 17 -26.51 -29.64 19.84
N ARG A 18 -26.88 -28.93 18.78
CA ARG A 18 -26.48 -29.29 17.42
C ARG A 18 -24.96 -29.23 17.34
N PRO A 19 -24.25 -30.28 16.91
CA PRO A 19 -22.83 -30.17 16.67
C PRO A 19 -22.60 -29.12 15.59
N PHE A 20 -21.69 -28.18 15.86
CA PHE A 20 -21.12 -27.31 14.85
C PHE A 20 -20.51 -28.22 13.79
N SER A 21 -21.18 -28.34 12.64
CA SER A 21 -20.60 -28.99 11.48
C SER A 21 -19.48 -28.07 11.00
N VAL A 22 -18.24 -28.48 11.25
CA VAL A 22 -17.09 -27.91 10.57
C VAL A 22 -17.30 -28.20 9.10
N MET A 23 -17.69 -27.20 8.33
CA MET A 23 -17.64 -27.30 6.88
C MET A 23 -16.18 -27.49 6.50
N SER A 24 -15.81 -28.75 6.27
CA SER A 24 -14.63 -29.11 5.51
C SER A 24 -14.80 -28.48 4.13
N ASP A 25 -14.02 -27.44 3.83
CA ASP A 25 -13.90 -26.88 2.50
C ASP A 25 -13.28 -28.00 1.63
N ALA A 26 -14.14 -28.81 1.03
CA ALA A 26 -13.72 -29.83 0.09
C ALA A 26 -13.09 -29.09 -1.10
N ARG A 27 -11.75 -28.98 -1.09
CA ARG A 27 -11.00 -28.51 -2.25
C ARG A 27 -11.36 -29.41 -3.41
N GLU A 28 -12.12 -28.86 -4.35
CA GLU A 28 -12.43 -29.51 -5.61
C GLU A 28 -11.11 -29.75 -6.34
N ALA A 29 -10.62 -31.00 -6.31
CA ALA A 29 -9.36 -31.37 -6.94
C ALA A 29 -9.43 -31.07 -8.44
N GLY A 30 -8.39 -30.44 -8.97
CA GLY A 30 -8.37 -30.02 -10.37
C GLY A 30 -7.28 -28.99 -10.66
N PRO A 31 -7.33 -28.36 -11.84
CA PRO A 31 -6.39 -27.32 -12.21
C PRO A 31 -6.41 -26.17 -11.20
N LEU A 32 -5.21 -25.68 -10.87
CA LEU A 32 -5.04 -24.57 -9.93
C LEU A 32 -5.77 -23.32 -10.42
N ARG A 33 -6.51 -22.71 -9.50
CA ARG A 33 -7.14 -21.40 -9.66
C ARG A 33 -7.23 -20.70 -8.32
N PHE A 34 -7.00 -19.39 -8.30
CA PHE A 34 -7.16 -18.56 -7.12
C PHE A 34 -8.47 -17.79 -7.23
N ARG A 35 -9.33 -17.93 -6.21
CA ARG A 35 -10.55 -17.12 -6.10
C ARG A 35 -10.30 -16.06 -5.04
N ILE A 36 -10.28 -14.81 -5.44
CA ILE A 36 -9.97 -13.69 -4.54
C ILE A 36 -11.20 -12.81 -4.41
N ARG A 37 -11.59 -12.52 -3.17
CA ARG A 37 -12.77 -11.69 -2.86
C ARG A 37 -12.52 -10.79 -1.65
N PHE A 38 -13.38 -9.80 -1.47
CA PHE A 38 -13.50 -9.02 -0.23
C PHE A 38 -14.92 -9.12 0.32
N GLY A 39 -15.10 -8.87 1.62
CA GLY A 39 -16.39 -8.90 2.29
C GLY A 39 -17.03 -7.51 2.42
N PRO A 40 -18.32 -7.45 2.79
CA PRO A 40 -19.02 -6.18 3.03
C PRO A 40 -18.44 -5.36 4.20
N GLU A 41 -17.63 -5.99 5.06
CA GLU A 41 -16.90 -5.35 6.15
C GLU A 41 -15.76 -4.45 5.63
N GLN A 42 -15.22 -4.72 4.44
CA GLN A 42 -14.16 -3.91 3.81
C GLN A 42 -14.75 -2.80 2.94
N SER A 43 -15.82 -3.10 2.19
CA SER A 43 -16.57 -2.14 1.40
C SER A 43 -17.96 -2.69 1.09
N ARG A 44 -18.99 -1.86 1.21
CA ARG A 44 -20.35 -2.20 0.74
C ARG A 44 -20.56 -1.87 -0.74
N GLU A 45 -19.63 -1.12 -1.33
CA GLU A 45 -19.64 -0.73 -2.74
C GLU A 45 -18.80 -1.70 -3.57
N ALA A 46 -19.16 -1.80 -4.85
CA ALA A 46 -18.32 -2.49 -5.82
C ALA A 46 -17.01 -1.72 -6.03
N LEU A 47 -15.90 -2.43 -6.20
CA LEU A 47 -14.57 -1.84 -6.32
C LEU A 47 -13.96 -2.10 -7.69
N ASP A 48 -13.31 -1.07 -8.22
CA ASP A 48 -12.48 -1.12 -9.42
C ASP A 48 -11.00 -1.18 -9.04
N GLY A 49 -10.18 -1.79 -9.90
CA GLY A 49 -8.74 -1.75 -9.70
C GLY A 49 -7.95 -2.83 -10.41
N ARG A 50 -6.67 -2.91 -10.07
CA ARG A 50 -5.79 -4.02 -10.42
C ARG A 50 -5.75 -5.00 -9.26
N LEU A 51 -6.30 -6.18 -9.47
CA LEU A 51 -6.20 -7.28 -8.51
C LEU A 51 -4.92 -8.06 -8.76
N LEU A 52 -4.12 -8.23 -7.72
CA LEU A 52 -2.83 -8.89 -7.74
C LEU A 52 -2.86 -10.12 -6.83
N LEU A 53 -2.39 -11.25 -7.35
CA LEU A 53 -1.98 -12.43 -6.60
C LEU A 53 -0.47 -12.42 -6.51
N LEU A 54 0.04 -12.60 -5.30
CA LEU A 54 1.45 -12.66 -5.00
C LEU A 54 1.76 -14.05 -4.44
N VAL A 55 2.80 -14.69 -4.97
CA VAL A 55 3.20 -16.06 -4.60
C VAL A 55 4.69 -16.04 -4.33
N SER A 56 5.06 -16.44 -3.12
CA SER A 56 6.45 -16.43 -2.66
C SER A 56 6.86 -17.80 -2.15
N ASN A 57 8.09 -18.22 -2.46
CA ASN A 57 8.73 -19.37 -1.82
C ASN A 57 9.63 -18.95 -0.63
N ASP A 58 9.70 -17.66 -0.32
CA ASP A 58 10.45 -17.08 0.79
C ASP A 58 9.50 -16.59 1.88
N ALA A 59 9.44 -17.34 2.98
CA ALA A 59 8.60 -17.02 4.13
C ALA A 59 9.20 -15.95 5.07
N SER A 60 10.40 -15.42 4.79
CA SER A 60 11.06 -14.44 5.67
C SER A 60 10.48 -13.03 5.58
N LYS A 61 9.74 -12.71 4.50
CA LYS A 61 9.09 -11.40 4.30
C LYS A 61 7.69 -11.57 3.72
N GLU A 62 6.89 -10.52 3.83
CA GLU A 62 5.55 -10.46 3.26
C GLU A 62 5.61 -10.40 1.72
N PRO A 63 4.83 -11.22 0.97
CA PRO A 63 4.93 -11.30 -0.50
C PRO A 63 4.82 -9.97 -1.24
N ARG A 64 3.97 -9.03 -0.79
CA ARG A 64 3.84 -7.70 -1.42
C ARG A 64 5.07 -6.81 -1.35
N PHE A 65 6.09 -7.19 -0.58
CA PHE A 65 7.38 -6.49 -0.51
C PHE A 65 8.51 -7.25 -1.20
N GLN A 66 8.21 -8.33 -1.93
CA GLN A 66 9.21 -9.19 -2.55
C GLN A 66 9.17 -9.19 -4.10
N ILE A 67 8.34 -8.33 -4.72
CA ILE A 67 8.31 -8.17 -6.18
C ILE A 67 9.34 -7.11 -6.59
N THR A 68 10.34 -7.51 -7.37
CA THR A 68 11.45 -6.64 -7.80
C THR A 68 11.84 -6.92 -9.26
N ASN A 69 12.74 -6.11 -9.80
CA ASN A 69 13.31 -6.35 -11.15
C ASN A 69 14.56 -7.25 -11.11
N GLY A 70 14.89 -7.81 -9.94
CA GLY A 70 16.09 -8.62 -9.72
C GLY A 70 15.81 -10.13 -9.73
N PRO A 71 16.87 -10.96 -9.75
CA PRO A 71 16.74 -12.42 -9.79
C PRO A 71 16.09 -13.03 -8.55
N THR A 72 15.98 -12.27 -7.45
CA THR A 72 15.34 -12.70 -6.20
C THR A 72 13.85 -12.35 -6.13
N THR A 73 13.28 -11.77 -7.20
CA THR A 73 11.85 -11.44 -7.25
C THR A 73 10.98 -12.68 -7.04
N GLN A 74 9.86 -12.46 -6.37
CA GLN A 74 8.79 -13.45 -6.24
C GLN A 74 7.78 -13.30 -7.40
N LEU A 75 6.76 -14.16 -7.41
CA LEU A 75 5.79 -14.21 -8.49
C LEU A 75 4.63 -13.27 -8.23
N VAL A 76 4.17 -12.57 -9.27
CA VAL A 76 2.94 -11.78 -9.26
C VAL A 76 2.11 -12.07 -10.51
N PHE A 77 0.81 -12.20 -10.32
CA PHE A 77 -0.19 -12.37 -11.38
C PHE A 77 -1.28 -11.33 -11.17
N GLY A 78 -1.91 -10.83 -12.22
CA GLY A 78 -2.94 -9.83 -12.03
C GLY A 78 -3.91 -9.66 -13.16
N ILE A 79 -5.11 -9.24 -12.77
CA ILE A 79 -6.22 -8.91 -13.65
C ILE A 79 -6.80 -7.56 -13.24
N ASP A 80 -7.41 -6.88 -14.21
CA ASP A 80 -8.23 -5.72 -13.90
C ASP A 80 -9.60 -6.20 -13.44
N VAL A 81 -10.14 -5.55 -12.41
CA VAL A 81 -11.51 -5.76 -11.95
C VAL A 81 -12.29 -4.48 -12.17
N ASP A 82 -13.47 -4.63 -12.75
CA ASP A 82 -14.44 -3.55 -13.00
C ASP A 82 -15.74 -3.91 -12.28
N GLY A 83 -16.02 -3.20 -11.19
CA GLY A 83 -17.21 -3.42 -10.37
C GLY A 83 -17.21 -4.74 -9.60
N LEU A 84 -16.07 -5.16 -9.02
CA LEU A 84 -16.02 -6.34 -8.16
C LEU A 84 -16.91 -6.11 -6.92
N LYS A 85 -18.01 -6.84 -6.82
CA LYS A 85 -18.99 -6.73 -5.72
C LYS A 85 -18.48 -7.44 -4.45
N PRO A 86 -18.84 -6.96 -3.26
CA PRO A 86 -18.54 -7.69 -2.02
C PRO A 86 -19.12 -9.11 -2.07
N GLY A 87 -18.31 -10.09 -1.67
CA GLY A 87 -18.63 -11.52 -1.72
C GLY A 87 -18.44 -12.19 -3.08
N ALA A 88 -18.35 -11.43 -4.18
CA ALA A 88 -18.03 -11.98 -5.50
C ALA A 88 -16.53 -12.29 -5.60
N SER A 89 -16.20 -13.39 -6.26
CA SER A 89 -14.81 -13.81 -6.49
C SER A 89 -14.33 -13.39 -7.87
N ALA A 90 -13.19 -12.71 -7.92
CA ALA A 90 -12.37 -12.61 -9.11
C ALA A 90 -11.44 -13.83 -9.19
N VAL A 91 -11.20 -14.34 -10.39
CA VAL A 91 -10.47 -15.60 -10.60
C VAL A 91 -9.17 -15.34 -11.34
N ILE A 92 -8.07 -15.83 -10.77
CA ILE A 92 -6.78 -15.94 -11.44
C ILE A 92 -6.53 -17.42 -11.74
N ASP A 93 -6.53 -17.78 -13.01
CA ASP A 93 -6.29 -19.13 -13.51
C ASP A 93 -5.10 -19.15 -14.50
N ALA A 94 -4.87 -20.28 -15.16
CA ALA A 94 -3.75 -20.47 -16.09
C ALA A 94 -3.76 -19.53 -17.31
N SER A 95 -4.85 -18.83 -17.59
CA SER A 95 -4.93 -17.83 -18.67
C SER A 95 -4.38 -16.45 -18.31
N VAL A 96 -4.18 -16.19 -17.02
CA VAL A 96 -3.72 -14.87 -16.53
C VAL A 96 -2.20 -14.77 -16.62
N LEU A 97 -1.73 -13.70 -17.28
CA LEU A 97 -0.32 -13.38 -17.40
C LEU A 97 0.30 -13.05 -16.03
N GLY A 98 1.46 -13.62 -15.76
CA GLY A 98 2.27 -13.34 -14.58
C GLY A 98 3.65 -12.77 -14.87
N TYR A 99 4.39 -12.53 -13.80
CA TYR A 99 5.80 -12.15 -13.79
C TYR A 99 6.53 -12.82 -12.61
N PRO A 100 7.79 -13.26 -12.78
CA PRO A 100 8.50 -13.44 -14.05
C PRO A 100 8.06 -14.70 -14.82
N VAL A 101 7.12 -15.47 -14.27
CA VAL A 101 6.55 -16.66 -14.92
C VAL A 101 5.21 -16.31 -15.54
N ASP A 102 5.00 -16.69 -16.80
CA ASP A 102 3.85 -16.26 -17.61
C ASP A 102 2.51 -16.78 -17.09
N SER A 103 2.46 -17.94 -16.43
CA SER A 103 1.20 -18.57 -16.00
C SER A 103 1.36 -19.33 -14.68
N ILE A 104 0.28 -19.36 -13.88
CA ILE A 104 0.26 -20.12 -12.62
C ILE A 104 0.42 -21.63 -12.83
N ARG A 105 0.20 -22.14 -14.05
CA ARG A 105 0.41 -23.56 -14.39
C ARG A 105 1.89 -23.95 -14.36
N ASP A 106 2.77 -22.97 -14.54
CA ASP A 106 4.21 -23.14 -14.64
C ASP A 106 4.90 -22.97 -13.27
N ILE A 107 4.13 -22.77 -12.19
CA ILE A 107 4.63 -22.76 -10.82
C ILE A 107 5.04 -24.20 -10.43
N PRO A 108 6.30 -24.47 -10.04
CA PRO A 108 6.70 -25.79 -9.58
C PRO A 108 5.86 -26.26 -8.39
N ALA A 109 5.53 -27.55 -8.31
CA ALA A 109 4.82 -28.07 -7.16
C ALA A 109 5.64 -27.85 -5.87
N GLY A 110 5.02 -27.35 -4.80
CA GLY A 110 5.72 -26.97 -3.59
C GLY A 110 4.86 -26.23 -2.56
N SER A 111 5.49 -25.80 -1.47
CA SER A 111 4.86 -24.99 -0.42
C SER A 111 5.17 -23.51 -0.67
N TYR A 112 4.14 -22.67 -0.74
CA TYR A 112 4.27 -21.24 -1.05
C TYR A 112 3.49 -20.39 -0.06
N VAL A 113 3.97 -19.18 0.19
CA VAL A 113 3.23 -18.12 0.86
C VAL A 113 2.49 -17.31 -0.19
N VAL A 114 1.17 -17.29 -0.13
CA VAL A 114 0.31 -16.55 -1.07
C VAL A 114 -0.37 -15.37 -0.40
N GLN A 115 -0.58 -14.31 -1.17
CA GLN A 115 -1.23 -13.08 -0.73
C GLN A 115 -2.04 -12.48 -1.88
N GLY A 116 -3.20 -11.90 -1.58
CA GLY A 116 -3.96 -11.07 -2.51
C GLY A 116 -3.84 -9.60 -2.16
N LEU A 117 -3.83 -8.72 -3.17
CA LEU A 117 -3.90 -7.27 -3.01
C LEU A 117 -4.76 -6.67 -4.13
N LEU A 118 -5.71 -5.81 -3.78
CA LEU A 118 -6.46 -5.00 -4.73
C LEU A 118 -5.94 -3.57 -4.70
N HIS A 119 -5.25 -3.18 -5.77
CA HIS A 119 -4.85 -1.81 -6.01
C HIS A 119 -6.01 -1.04 -6.60
N ARG A 120 -6.66 -0.21 -5.78
CA ARG A 120 -7.94 0.40 -6.11
C ARG A 120 -7.79 1.53 -7.10
N TYR A 121 -8.66 1.54 -8.11
CA TYR A 121 -8.75 2.61 -9.09
C TYR A 121 -9.96 3.50 -8.81
N GLU A 122 -9.86 4.75 -9.23
CA GLU A 122 -10.93 5.73 -9.22
C GLU A 122 -11.24 6.14 -10.66
N THR A 123 -12.50 6.48 -10.94
CA THR A 123 -12.91 6.98 -12.25
C THR A 123 -12.65 8.48 -12.34
N PHE A 124 -11.94 8.90 -13.38
CA PHE A 124 -11.65 10.29 -13.69
C PHE A 124 -12.35 10.69 -14.98
N HIS A 125 -13.08 11.80 -14.94
CA HIS A 125 -13.70 12.43 -16.11
C HIS A 125 -12.84 13.62 -16.51
N ARG A 126 -11.96 13.42 -17.49
CA ARG A 126 -10.98 14.42 -17.89
C ARG A 126 -11.59 15.50 -18.78
N ALA A 127 -11.02 16.70 -18.72
CA ALA A 127 -11.44 17.84 -19.55
C ALA A 127 -11.23 17.64 -21.05
N ASP A 128 -10.43 16.65 -21.48
CA ASP A 128 -10.29 16.29 -22.89
C ASP A 128 -11.36 15.31 -23.39
N GLY A 129 -12.40 15.07 -22.60
CA GLY A 129 -13.54 14.21 -22.94
C GLY A 129 -13.32 12.72 -22.69
N ARG A 130 -12.15 12.32 -22.20
CA ARG A 130 -11.86 10.91 -21.89
C ARG A 130 -12.28 10.56 -20.46
N THR A 131 -12.83 9.36 -20.29
CA THR A 131 -13.04 8.76 -18.97
C THR A 131 -12.02 7.64 -18.78
N VAL A 132 -11.28 7.67 -17.67
CA VAL A 132 -10.22 6.70 -17.36
C VAL A 132 -10.35 6.23 -15.92
N LYS A 133 -9.98 4.97 -15.66
CA LYS A 133 -9.84 4.44 -14.30
C LYS A 133 -8.35 4.37 -13.97
N LEU A 134 -7.94 5.04 -12.89
CA LEU A 134 -6.52 5.15 -12.51
C LEU A 134 -6.36 5.01 -11.00
N PRO A 135 -5.21 4.51 -10.52
CA PRO A 135 -4.87 4.60 -9.12
C PRO A 135 -4.58 6.05 -8.75
N MET A 136 -5.23 6.53 -7.69
CA MET A 136 -4.90 7.82 -7.12
C MET A 136 -3.80 7.62 -6.07
N ASP A 137 -2.70 8.35 -6.23
CA ASP A 137 -1.69 8.49 -5.17
C ASP A 137 -2.33 8.99 -3.88
N ARG A 138 -1.99 8.34 -2.77
CA ARG A 138 -2.50 8.61 -1.42
C ARG A 138 -1.35 8.80 -0.43
N GLY A 139 -0.21 9.33 -0.88
CA GLY A 139 0.98 9.64 -0.07
C GLY A 139 2.13 8.65 -0.19
N GLU A 140 1.99 7.59 -0.99
CA GLU A 140 2.98 6.51 -1.15
C GLU A 140 3.91 6.68 -2.36
N GLY A 141 3.69 7.70 -3.21
CA GLY A 141 4.47 7.90 -4.44
C GLY A 141 4.22 6.80 -5.47
N GLN A 142 2.95 6.41 -5.65
CA GLN A 142 2.51 5.35 -6.58
C GLN A 142 3.11 3.95 -6.32
N GLN A 143 3.53 3.69 -5.08
CA GLN A 143 3.91 2.35 -4.63
C GLN A 143 2.65 1.51 -4.31
N TRP A 144 2.14 0.81 -5.33
CA TRP A 144 0.91 -0.01 -5.26
C TRP A 144 0.81 -0.93 -4.03
N ASN A 145 1.92 -1.47 -3.54
CA ASN A 145 1.98 -2.40 -2.41
C ASN A 145 1.76 -1.71 -1.04
N ARG A 146 1.88 -0.39 -1.01
CA ARG A 146 1.76 0.49 0.18
C ARG A 146 0.72 1.58 0.02
N ALA A 147 -0.01 1.63 -1.10
CA ALA A 147 -1.00 2.66 -1.33
C ALA A 147 -2.15 2.57 -0.30
N PRO A 148 -2.36 3.61 0.53
CA PRO A 148 -3.42 3.63 1.52
C PRO A 148 -4.79 3.32 0.93
N GLY A 149 -5.61 2.64 1.72
CA GLY A 149 -6.96 2.27 1.30
C GLY A 149 -7.03 1.08 0.32
N ASN A 150 -5.91 0.56 -0.19
CA ASN A 150 -5.90 -0.72 -0.90
C ASN A 150 -6.31 -1.85 0.04
N LEU A 151 -7.00 -2.86 -0.51
CA LEU A 151 -7.35 -4.07 0.24
C LEU A 151 -6.27 -5.12 0.05
N TYR A 152 -5.96 -5.89 1.09
CA TYR A 152 -5.04 -7.01 0.98
C TYR A 152 -5.42 -8.15 1.94
N SER A 153 -4.91 -9.35 1.67
CA SER A 153 -5.03 -10.48 2.58
C SER A 153 -3.78 -10.63 3.44
N PRO A 154 -3.87 -11.17 4.66
CA PRO A 154 -2.73 -11.71 5.36
C PRO A 154 -2.03 -12.78 4.49
N PRO A 155 -0.70 -12.91 4.59
CA PRO A 155 0.02 -14.01 3.95
C PRO A 155 -0.44 -15.35 4.52
N ARG A 156 -0.52 -16.37 3.66
CA ARG A 156 -0.85 -17.74 4.10
C ARG A 156 -0.06 -18.77 3.33
N THR A 157 0.30 -19.86 4.00
CA THR A 157 0.99 -20.98 3.37
C THR A 157 0.00 -21.91 2.67
N VAL A 158 0.29 -22.27 1.42
CA VAL A 158 -0.49 -23.19 0.60
C VAL A 158 0.45 -24.17 -0.10
N ALA A 159 0.12 -25.46 -0.05
CA ALA A 159 0.73 -26.45 -0.94
C ALA A 159 0.10 -26.34 -2.33
N ILE A 160 0.93 -26.08 -3.34
CA ILE A 160 0.56 -25.93 -4.74
C ILE A 160 1.12 -27.13 -5.52
N ASP A 161 0.25 -27.73 -6.29
CA ASP A 161 0.46 -28.64 -7.43
C ASP A 161 -0.49 -28.11 -8.52
N PRO A 162 0.01 -27.46 -9.58
CA PRO A 162 -0.84 -26.79 -10.55
C PRO A 162 -1.87 -27.70 -11.24
N ALA A 163 -1.61 -29.01 -11.29
CA ALA A 163 -2.51 -29.97 -11.92
C ALA A 163 -3.60 -30.50 -10.97
N LYS A 164 -3.41 -30.40 -9.64
CA LYS A 164 -4.24 -31.11 -8.66
C LYS A 164 -4.84 -30.25 -7.54
N THR A 165 -4.28 -29.07 -7.29
CA THR A 165 -4.64 -28.25 -6.11
C THR A 165 -6.08 -27.77 -6.11
N GLY A 166 -6.62 -27.49 -7.30
CA GLY A 166 -7.96 -26.94 -7.43
C GLY A 166 -8.05 -25.47 -7.00
N ALA A 167 -9.19 -25.12 -6.40
CA ALA A 167 -9.48 -23.75 -5.98
C ALA A 167 -8.78 -23.36 -4.67
N VAL A 168 -8.14 -22.20 -4.66
CA VAL A 168 -7.47 -21.59 -3.51
C VAL A 168 -8.15 -20.24 -3.18
N GLU A 169 -8.92 -20.19 -2.09
CA GLU A 169 -9.81 -19.06 -1.74
C GLU A 169 -9.09 -17.97 -0.93
N ILE A 170 -8.80 -16.78 -1.47
CA ILE A 170 -8.15 -15.67 -0.76
C ILE A 170 -9.19 -14.61 -0.40
N ILE A 171 -9.16 -14.15 0.86
CA ILE A 171 -10.05 -13.09 1.34
C ILE A 171 -9.20 -11.85 1.63
N LEU A 172 -9.52 -10.74 0.97
CA LEU A 172 -8.93 -9.43 1.24
C LEU A 172 -9.66 -8.82 2.45
N ASP A 173 -9.06 -8.91 3.64
CA ASP A 173 -9.69 -8.50 4.89
C ASP A 173 -8.95 -7.37 5.64
N LYS A 174 -7.82 -6.91 5.10
CA LYS A 174 -7.04 -5.79 5.62
C LYS A 174 -7.07 -4.59 4.67
N LEU A 175 -6.86 -3.42 5.26
CA LEU A 175 -6.69 -2.15 4.57
C LEU A 175 -5.27 -1.66 4.77
N VAL A 176 -4.63 -1.15 3.74
CA VAL A 176 -3.38 -0.42 3.90
C VAL A 176 -3.68 0.91 4.62
N PRO A 177 -3.00 1.21 5.76
CA PRO A 177 -3.33 2.38 6.56
C PRO A 177 -2.95 3.69 5.86
N PRO A 178 -3.56 4.83 6.24
CA PRO A 178 -3.10 6.15 5.83
C PRO A 178 -1.64 6.41 6.18
N ILE A 179 -0.96 7.16 5.32
CA ILE A 179 0.39 7.68 5.59
C ILE A 179 0.23 9.05 6.25
N PRO A 180 0.74 9.26 7.48
CA PRO A 180 0.70 10.57 8.10
C PRO A 180 1.64 11.53 7.37
N ASP A 181 1.23 12.79 7.25
CA ASP A 181 2.12 13.84 6.77
C ASP A 181 3.31 13.99 7.73
N PRO A 182 4.52 14.27 7.23
CA PRO A 182 5.67 14.62 8.07
C PRO A 182 5.35 15.84 8.94
N PRO A 183 5.90 15.91 10.17
CA PRO A 183 5.74 17.09 11.01
C PRO A 183 6.54 18.26 10.44
N ALA A 184 5.94 19.45 10.46
CA ALA A 184 6.67 20.69 10.23
C ALA A 184 7.68 20.96 11.36
N THR A 185 8.75 21.67 11.04
CA THR A 185 9.79 22.08 11.99
C THR A 185 10.05 23.59 11.90
N LYS A 186 11.07 24.10 12.61
CA LYS A 186 11.53 25.49 12.46
C LYS A 186 11.90 25.80 11.00
N TYR A 187 12.51 24.83 10.30
CA TYR A 187 13.03 25.05 8.95
C TYR A 187 12.19 24.41 7.87
N VAL A 188 11.51 23.30 8.16
CA VAL A 188 10.76 22.57 7.14
C VAL A 188 9.26 22.82 7.29
N ARG A 189 8.64 23.31 6.22
CA ARG A 189 7.18 23.43 6.11
C ARG A 189 6.66 22.54 4.98
N HIS A 190 5.41 22.11 5.11
CA HIS A 190 4.72 21.31 4.11
C HIS A 190 3.52 22.11 3.62
N GLU A 191 3.57 22.54 2.37
CA GLU A 191 2.56 23.38 1.76
C GLU A 191 1.72 22.55 0.79
N LYS A 192 0.40 22.79 0.77
CA LYS A 192 -0.52 22.13 -0.14
C LYS A 192 -1.48 23.15 -0.72
N ILE A 193 -1.54 23.19 -2.05
CA ILE A 193 -2.44 24.09 -2.77
C ILE A 193 -3.39 23.28 -3.65
N GLN A 194 -4.64 23.71 -3.74
CA GLN A 194 -5.52 23.21 -4.77
C GLN A 194 -5.16 23.86 -6.10
N SER A 195 -4.89 23.07 -7.13
CA SER A 195 -4.59 23.58 -8.46
C SER A 195 -5.88 23.73 -9.26
N GLU A 196 -6.23 24.96 -9.64
CA GLU A 196 -7.38 25.23 -10.51
C GLU A 196 -7.26 24.50 -11.87
N ARG A 197 -6.06 24.52 -12.45
CA ARG A 197 -5.79 23.90 -13.76
C ARG A 197 -5.94 22.37 -13.70
N LEU A 198 -5.38 21.73 -12.68
CA LEU A 198 -5.49 20.28 -12.51
C LEU A 198 -6.90 19.88 -12.08
N THR A 199 -7.54 20.68 -11.23
CA THR A 199 -8.93 20.44 -10.82
C THR A 199 -9.85 20.44 -12.04
N LYS A 200 -9.70 21.44 -12.92
CA LYS A 200 -10.43 21.50 -14.19
C LYS A 200 -10.10 20.30 -15.07
N PHE A 201 -8.83 19.94 -15.22
CA PHE A 201 -8.41 18.83 -16.07
C PHE A 201 -8.93 17.47 -15.61
N TRP A 202 -8.88 17.18 -14.30
CA TRP A 202 -9.27 15.89 -13.74
C TRP A 202 -10.76 15.76 -13.40
N GLY A 203 -11.51 16.87 -13.47
CA GLY A 203 -12.95 16.91 -13.17
C GLY A 203 -13.28 16.79 -11.69
N ARG A 204 -12.29 16.96 -10.80
CA ARG A 204 -12.42 16.85 -9.34
C ARG A 204 -11.32 17.64 -8.63
N PRO A 205 -11.47 17.98 -7.33
CA PRO A 205 -10.41 18.65 -6.58
C PRO A 205 -9.07 17.92 -6.70
N PHE A 206 -8.04 18.68 -7.09
CA PHE A 206 -6.69 18.16 -7.28
C PHE A 206 -5.67 19.09 -6.64
N PHE A 207 -4.74 18.52 -5.89
CA PHE A 207 -3.81 19.27 -5.06
C PHE A 207 -2.36 19.05 -5.49
N LEU A 208 -1.54 20.07 -5.30
CA LEU A 208 -0.09 20.02 -5.43
C LEU A 208 0.52 20.28 -4.06
N GLY A 209 1.55 19.52 -3.71
CA GLY A 209 2.32 19.72 -2.49
C GLY A 209 3.69 20.31 -2.78
N ALA A 210 4.30 20.92 -1.77
CA ALA A 210 5.72 21.21 -1.75
C ALA A 210 6.27 21.09 -0.33
N HIS A 211 7.50 20.63 -0.21
CA HIS A 211 8.27 20.73 1.02
C HIS A 211 9.17 21.95 0.91
N VAL A 212 9.09 22.85 1.89
CA VAL A 212 9.76 24.15 1.88
C VAL A 212 10.82 24.14 2.96
N LEU A 213 12.08 24.30 2.56
CA LEU A 213 13.20 24.53 3.46
C LEU A 213 13.46 26.04 3.58
N LEU A 214 13.28 26.53 4.80
CA LEU A 214 13.42 27.94 5.16
C LEU A 214 14.84 28.26 5.62
N PRO A 215 15.36 29.46 5.30
CA PRO A 215 16.68 29.89 5.74
C PRO A 215 16.73 30.16 7.24
N GLU A 216 17.93 30.09 7.83
CA GLU A 216 18.14 30.57 9.20
C GLU A 216 17.71 32.04 9.35
N GLY A 217 17.00 32.34 10.43
CA GLY A 217 16.50 33.67 10.71
C GLY A 217 15.17 34.05 10.03
N TYR A 218 14.50 33.13 9.31
CA TYR A 218 13.30 33.45 8.51
C TYR A 218 12.21 34.17 9.31
N ASP A 219 11.78 33.60 10.45
CA ASP A 219 10.70 34.19 11.26
C ASP A 219 11.10 35.52 11.92
N GLN A 220 12.40 35.77 12.12
CA GLN A 220 12.94 37.02 12.67
C GLN A 220 12.99 38.15 11.63
N HIS A 221 12.84 37.83 10.34
CA HIS A 221 12.95 38.79 9.24
C HIS A 221 11.71 38.73 8.33
N PRO A 222 10.49 39.04 8.82
CA PRO A 222 9.24 38.85 8.09
C PRO A 222 9.10 39.72 6.82
N GLN A 223 9.94 40.73 6.65
CA GLN A 223 9.98 41.60 5.46
C GLN A 223 11.11 41.24 4.48
N ALA A 224 11.97 40.27 4.84
CA ALA A 224 13.05 39.84 3.96
C ALA A 224 12.50 39.10 2.74
N ARG A 225 13.21 39.25 1.62
CA ARG A 225 12.96 38.49 0.40
C ARG A 225 14.17 37.60 0.15
N TYR A 226 13.91 36.34 -0.12
CA TYR A 226 14.94 35.33 -0.35
C TYR A 226 14.87 34.83 -1.79
N PRO A 227 16.01 34.53 -2.44
CA PRO A 227 16.02 33.76 -3.68
C PRO A 227 15.33 32.40 -3.46
N LEU A 228 14.64 31.92 -4.50
CA LEU A 228 13.97 30.62 -4.51
C LEU A 228 14.79 29.62 -5.33
N VAL A 229 15.12 28.49 -4.72
CA VAL A 229 15.70 27.33 -5.40
C VAL A 229 14.62 26.26 -5.54
N ILE A 230 14.37 25.82 -6.77
CA ILE A 230 13.34 24.82 -7.07
C ILE A 230 14.00 23.49 -7.38
N PHE A 231 13.73 22.50 -6.54
CA PHE A 231 14.14 21.11 -6.72
C PHE A 231 12.94 20.26 -7.19
N HIS A 232 13.20 19.45 -8.22
CA HIS A 232 12.26 18.46 -8.71
C HIS A 232 12.70 17.08 -8.21
N GLY A 233 11.86 16.46 -7.37
CA GLY A 233 12.02 15.09 -6.88
C GLY A 233 11.06 14.11 -7.55
N HIS A 234 11.15 12.84 -7.17
CA HIS A 234 10.24 11.78 -7.60
C HIS A 234 9.20 11.47 -6.51
N PHE A 235 8.40 12.48 -6.14
CA PHE A 235 7.48 12.43 -5.00
C PHE A 235 8.20 12.28 -3.65
N PRO A 236 8.92 13.32 -3.19
CA PRO A 236 9.52 13.31 -1.86
C PRO A 236 8.45 13.23 -0.77
N GLN A 237 8.78 12.57 0.33
CA GLN A 237 7.98 12.61 1.56
C GLN A 237 8.40 13.74 2.48
N ASN A 238 9.62 14.25 2.35
CA ASN A 238 10.18 15.37 3.11
C ASN A 238 11.40 15.96 2.36
N VAL A 239 12.06 16.97 2.91
CA VAL A 239 13.39 17.42 2.48
C VAL A 239 14.44 16.44 3.02
N ASP A 240 14.57 15.27 2.41
CA ASP A 240 15.34 14.12 2.93
C ASP A 240 16.84 14.42 3.14
N SER A 241 17.36 15.42 2.43
CA SER A 241 18.74 15.89 2.52
C SER A 241 18.98 16.87 3.67
N PHE A 242 17.99 17.16 4.52
CA PHE A 242 18.11 18.10 5.64
C PHE A 242 17.64 17.46 6.95
N ARG A 243 18.49 17.49 7.98
CA ARG A 243 18.19 16.89 9.29
C ARG A 243 18.72 17.75 10.42
N GLU A 244 17.86 18.12 11.36
CA GLU A 244 18.21 18.97 12.52
C GLU A 244 18.89 18.21 13.67
N THR A 245 18.85 16.88 13.64
CA THR A 245 19.46 16.03 14.65
C THR A 245 20.68 15.29 14.10
N PRO A 246 21.68 14.98 14.95
CA PRO A 246 22.79 14.12 14.54
C PRO A 246 22.32 12.77 13.97
N PRO A 247 23.21 12.06 13.25
CA PRO A 247 22.97 10.68 12.88
C PRO A 247 22.60 9.85 14.11
N ASP A 248 21.63 8.96 13.93
CA ASP A 248 21.20 8.04 14.97
C ASP A 248 22.40 7.16 15.39
N PRO A 249 22.82 7.22 16.67
CA PRO A 249 23.95 6.43 17.16
C PRO A 249 23.67 4.93 17.05
N ASP A 250 22.42 4.51 17.19
CA ASP A 250 21.99 3.11 17.19
C ASP A 250 21.55 2.63 15.78
N LEU A 251 21.78 3.45 14.75
CA LEU A 251 21.41 3.12 13.37
C LEU A 251 22.09 1.84 12.90
N LYS A 252 21.28 0.83 12.60
CA LYS A 252 21.76 -0.41 11.97
C LYS A 252 22.20 -0.10 10.55
N CYS A 253 23.40 -0.53 10.18
CA CYS A 253 23.91 -0.34 8.83
C CYS A 253 23.08 -1.12 7.82
N GLU A 254 22.69 -0.45 6.75
CA GLU A 254 22.01 -1.05 5.61
C GLU A 254 22.90 -0.95 4.37
N TYR A 255 23.12 -2.10 3.71
CA TYR A 255 23.79 -2.15 2.42
C TYR A 255 22.87 -1.61 1.33
N SER A 256 23.40 -0.77 0.46
CA SER A 256 22.70 -0.32 -0.74
C SER A 256 23.20 -1.08 -1.96
N ASP A 257 22.39 -1.99 -2.50
CA ASP A 257 22.69 -2.67 -3.77
C ASP A 257 22.89 -1.67 -4.92
N ARG A 258 22.12 -0.58 -4.92
CA ARG A 258 22.14 0.48 -5.93
C ARG A 258 23.49 1.17 -6.01
N PHE A 259 24.06 1.53 -4.85
CA PHE A 259 25.32 2.27 -4.76
C PHE A 259 26.52 1.39 -4.46
N ARG A 260 26.28 0.11 -4.12
CA ARG A 260 27.27 -0.86 -3.68
C ARG A 260 28.07 -0.38 -2.47
N LEU A 261 27.37 0.20 -1.50
CA LEU A 261 27.95 0.80 -0.30
C LEU A 261 27.31 0.22 0.95
N ASP A 262 28.16 -0.21 1.89
CA ASP A 262 27.77 -0.53 3.26
C ASP A 262 27.41 0.74 4.04
N CYS A 263 26.49 0.60 5.00
CA CYS A 263 26.06 1.70 5.87
C CYS A 263 25.60 2.96 5.10
N TYR A 264 25.04 2.82 3.89
CA TYR A 264 24.67 3.97 3.05
C TYR A 264 23.67 4.89 3.77
N ASN A 265 22.74 4.30 4.52
CA ASN A 265 21.78 5.02 5.35
C ASN A 265 22.45 5.91 6.43
N ARG A 266 23.61 5.50 6.97
CA ARG A 266 24.39 6.32 7.92
C ARG A 266 25.01 7.52 7.22
N ILE A 267 25.62 7.31 6.05
CA ILE A 267 26.19 8.38 5.23
C ILE A 267 25.11 9.42 4.89
N GLN A 268 23.89 8.98 4.54
CA GLN A 268 22.78 9.89 4.28
C GLN A 268 22.45 10.78 5.49
N GLN A 269 22.36 10.21 6.69
CA GLN A 269 22.10 11.01 7.90
C GLN A 269 23.25 11.95 8.24
N GLU A 270 24.50 11.53 8.06
CA GLU A 270 25.69 12.37 8.29
C GLU A 270 25.71 13.57 7.36
N GLN A 271 25.46 13.37 6.07
CA GLN A 271 25.43 14.46 5.09
C GLN A 271 24.21 15.37 5.30
N ALA A 272 23.05 14.82 5.64
CA ALA A 272 21.86 15.64 5.92
C ALA A 272 22.03 16.53 7.17
N TYR A 273 22.70 16.01 8.20
CA TYR A 273 23.04 16.78 9.39
C TYR A 273 24.16 17.80 9.14
N GLN A 274 25.16 17.44 8.32
CA GLN A 274 26.17 18.40 7.88
C GLN A 274 25.54 19.56 7.12
N PHE A 275 24.60 19.27 6.21
CA PHE A 275 23.88 20.30 5.48
C PHE A 275 23.09 21.22 6.41
N TYR A 276 22.44 20.69 7.45
CA TYR A 276 21.79 21.53 8.48
C TYR A 276 22.77 22.50 9.17
N LYS A 277 23.95 22.01 9.58
CA LYS A 277 24.97 22.86 10.20
C LYS A 277 25.45 23.96 9.25
N ASP A 278 25.65 23.61 7.98
CA ASP A 278 26.09 24.58 6.97
C ASP A 278 24.99 25.60 6.71
N TRP A 279 23.76 25.15 6.47
CA TRP A 279 22.56 25.97 6.21
C TRP A 279 22.30 27.00 7.31
N THR A 280 22.55 26.64 8.56
CA THR A 280 22.35 27.50 9.74
C THR A 280 23.59 28.30 10.14
N SER A 281 24.75 28.04 9.53
CA SER A 281 26.00 28.72 9.88
C SER A 281 25.98 30.22 9.52
N PRO A 282 26.80 31.04 10.21
CA PRO A 282 27.04 32.42 9.82
C PRO A 282 27.65 32.51 8.42
N GLY A 283 27.13 33.40 7.58
CA GLY A 283 27.66 33.64 6.23
C GLY A 283 27.17 32.68 5.15
N TYR A 284 26.43 31.61 5.50
CA TYR A 284 25.80 30.75 4.50
C TYR A 284 24.68 31.52 3.75
N PRO A 285 24.56 31.37 2.41
CA PRO A 285 23.51 32.04 1.64
C PRO A 285 22.10 31.76 2.18
N ARG A 286 21.29 32.82 2.35
CA ARG A 286 19.90 32.69 2.79
C ARG A 286 19.01 32.56 1.55
N THR A 287 18.48 31.36 1.34
CA THR A 287 17.55 31.05 0.24
C THR A 287 16.38 30.25 0.78
N ILE A 288 15.26 30.25 0.07
CA ILE A 288 14.20 29.28 0.27
C ILE A 288 14.43 28.18 -0.77
N ALA A 289 14.49 26.93 -0.32
CA ALA A 289 14.48 25.79 -1.23
C ALA A 289 13.10 25.13 -1.18
N ILE A 290 12.57 24.73 -2.33
CA ILE A 290 11.35 23.94 -2.40
C ILE A 290 11.62 22.63 -3.11
N GLU A 291 11.01 21.56 -2.61
CA GLU A 291 10.93 20.29 -3.30
C GLU A 291 9.47 20.00 -3.63
N ILE A 292 9.16 19.91 -4.93
CA ILE A 292 7.78 19.78 -5.39
C ILE A 292 7.30 18.35 -5.18
N GLN A 293 6.15 18.20 -4.52
CA GLN A 293 5.45 16.94 -4.36
C GLN A 293 4.30 16.88 -5.38
N HIS A 294 4.58 16.29 -6.54
CA HIS A 294 3.64 16.19 -7.65
C HIS A 294 3.16 14.74 -7.86
N ALA A 295 2.20 14.31 -7.06
CA ALA A 295 1.47 13.06 -7.32
C ALA A 295 0.84 13.10 -8.72
N ASN A 296 1.08 12.07 -9.54
CA ASN A 296 0.47 11.90 -10.85
C ASN A 296 -0.19 10.51 -10.93
N PRO A 297 -1.51 10.41 -11.21
CA PRO A 297 -2.22 9.14 -11.39
C PRO A 297 -1.70 8.23 -12.52
N TYR A 298 -0.83 8.76 -13.40
CA TYR A 298 -0.20 8.00 -14.49
C TYR A 298 1.15 7.39 -14.14
N TYR A 299 1.70 7.71 -12.97
CA TYR A 299 2.98 7.18 -12.52
C TYR A 299 2.79 5.93 -11.67
#